data_AF-A0A9D2BQ53-F1
#
_entry.id   AF-A0A9D2BQ53-F1
#
_cell.length_a   1.000
_cell.length_b   1.000
_cell.length_c   1.000
_cell.angle_alpha   90.00
_cell.angle_beta   90.00
_cell.angle_gamma   90.00
#
_symmetry.space_group_name_H-M   'P 1'
#
loop_
_entity.id
_entity.type
_entity.pdbx_description
1 polymer ?
#
loop_
_entity_poly.entity_id
_entity_poly.type
_entity_poly.pdbx_seq_one_letter_code
_entity_poly.pdbx_strand_id
1 'polypeptide(L)'
;MKVDLNRKFKSYDGRELGGQDISSAVAEALFNYGKEKPVPHEDKFKAYVLCQRIIQNNGVLEMTTEEATLVKEVCGECLTAGGYGQVYELIEGGI
;
A
#
# COMPACT_ATOMS: atom_id res chain seq x y z
N MET A 1 3.22 7.27 12.42
CA MET A 1 4.51 6.71 11.98
C MET A 1 4.73 7.18 10.56
N LYS A 2 5.88 7.81 10.30
CA LYS A 2 6.18 8.36 8.99
C LYS A 2 6.56 7.25 8.02
N VAL A 3 5.86 7.16 6.90
CA VAL A 3 6.15 6.19 5.84
C VAL A 3 6.21 6.90 4.50
N ASP A 4 7.18 6.49 3.69
CA ASP A 4 7.41 6.99 2.34
C ASP A 4 7.21 5.84 1.33
N LEU A 5 6.00 5.80 0.76
CA LEU A 5 5.61 4.84 -0.27
C LEU A 5 6.02 5.30 -1.68
N ASN A 6 6.57 6.50 -1.86
CA ASN A 6 6.93 7.03 -3.17
C ASN A 6 8.28 6.48 -3.64
N ARG A 7 8.34 5.15 -3.80
CA ARG A 7 9.53 4.42 -4.24
C ARG A 7 9.19 3.48 -5.38
N LYS A 8 10.17 3.20 -6.22
CA LYS A 8 10.03 2.16 -7.25
C LYS A 8 10.09 0.77 -6.60
N PHE A 9 9.28 -0.14 -7.12
CA PHE A 9 9.48 -1.55 -6.84
C PHE A 9 10.81 -2.02 -7.41
N LYS A 10 11.45 -2.95 -6.71
CA LYS A 10 12.56 -3.76 -7.22
C LYS A 10 12.03 -5.10 -7.69
N SER A 11 12.63 -5.60 -8.77
CA SER A 11 12.46 -6.97 -9.25
C SER A 11 13.18 -7.96 -8.34
N TYR A 12 12.98 -9.26 -8.59
CA TYR A 12 13.64 -10.35 -7.86
C TYR A 12 15.18 -10.33 -7.98
N ASP A 13 15.72 -9.66 -9.01
CA ASP A 13 17.17 -9.46 -9.21
C ASP A 13 17.70 -8.17 -8.58
N GLY A 14 16.86 -7.45 -7.82
CA GLY A 14 17.19 -6.23 -7.11
C GLY A 14 17.18 -4.95 -7.94
N ARG A 15 16.90 -5.02 -9.25
CA ARG A 15 16.82 -3.83 -10.13
C ARG A 15 15.48 -3.15 -10.01
N GLU A 16 15.45 -1.83 -10.08
CA GLU A 16 14.21 -1.07 -10.10
C GLU A 16 13.38 -1.40 -11.35
N LEU A 17 12.08 -1.57 -11.15
CA LEU A 17 11.12 -1.78 -12.21
C LEU A 17 10.69 -0.44 -12.81
N GLY A 18 10.59 -0.40 -14.14
CA GLY A 18 9.86 0.65 -14.83
C GLY A 18 8.35 0.51 -14.60
N GLY A 19 7.63 1.63 -14.56
CA GLY A 19 6.18 1.67 -14.37
C GLY A 19 5.75 2.20 -13.02
N GLN A 20 4.69 1.62 -12.47
CA GLN A 20 4.01 2.06 -11.24
C GLN A 20 4.95 2.03 -10.03
N ASP A 21 4.92 3.09 -9.24
CA ASP A 21 5.59 3.12 -7.93
C ASP A 21 4.74 2.40 -6.86
N ILE A 22 5.36 2.19 -5.70
CA ILE A 22 4.72 1.54 -4.56
C ILE A 22 3.49 2.32 -4.12
N SER A 23 3.56 3.66 -4.06
CA SER A 23 2.42 4.50 -3.64
C SER A 23 1.19 4.33 -4.52
N SER A 24 1.39 4.27 -5.82
CA SER A 24 0.33 4.08 -6.80
C SER A 24 -0.25 2.67 -6.71
N ALA A 25 0.58 1.65 -6.48
CA ALA A 25 0.10 0.27 -6.31
C ALA A 25 -0.71 0.09 -5.02
N VAL A 26 -0.25 0.67 -3.91
CA VAL A 26 -0.98 0.67 -2.63
C VAL A 26 -2.31 1.44 -2.78
N ALA A 27 -2.28 2.61 -3.41
CA ALA A 27 -3.48 3.40 -3.64
C ALA A 27 -4.51 2.65 -4.50
N GLU A 28 -4.07 1.97 -5.56
CA GLU A 28 -4.95 1.16 -6.41
C GLU A 28 -5.53 -0.04 -5.66
N ALA A 29 -4.73 -0.74 -4.85
CA ALA A 29 -5.20 -1.86 -4.05
C ALA A 29 -6.29 -1.41 -3.05
N LEU A 30 -6.05 -0.29 -2.34
CA LEU A 30 -7.03 0.32 -1.44
C LEU A 30 -8.29 0.79 -2.18
N PHE A 31 -8.14 1.39 -3.36
CA PHE A 31 -9.26 1.86 -4.17
C PHE A 31 -10.19 0.72 -4.59
N ASN A 32 -9.62 -0.46 -4.86
CA ASN A 32 -10.36 -1.65 -5.24
C ASN A 32 -10.76 -2.55 -4.05
N TYR A 33 -10.49 -2.14 -2.81
CA TYR A 33 -10.76 -2.97 -1.64
C TYR A 33 -12.25 -3.29 -1.50
N GLY A 34 -12.56 -4.57 -1.30
CA GLY A 34 -13.95 -5.02 -1.20
C GLY A 34 -14.67 -5.26 -2.53
N LYS A 35 -13.97 -5.19 -3.68
CA LYS A 35 -14.53 -5.46 -5.01
C LYS A 35 -14.70 -6.96 -5.28
N GLU A 36 -13.61 -7.73 -5.22
CA GLU A 36 -13.61 -9.17 -5.50
C GLU A 36 -14.08 -9.98 -4.28
N LYS A 37 -13.67 -9.55 -3.08
CA LYS A 37 -14.04 -10.14 -1.80
C LYS A 37 -14.78 -9.09 -0.97
N PRO A 38 -16.11 -9.19 -0.82
CA PRO A 38 -16.88 -8.19 -0.09
C PRO A 38 -16.40 -8.00 1.35
N VAL A 39 -16.35 -6.74 1.78
CA VAL A 39 -16.00 -6.32 3.15
C VAL A 39 -17.06 -5.34 3.67
N PRO A 40 -17.15 -5.10 4.99
CA PRO A 40 -18.05 -4.10 5.54
C PRO A 40 -17.92 -2.73 4.87
N HIS A 41 -19.03 -2.00 4.75
CA HIS A 41 -19.03 -0.67 4.10
C HIS A 41 -18.11 0.33 4.80
N GLU A 42 -17.97 0.22 6.13
CA GLU A 42 -17.06 1.05 6.90
C GLU A 42 -15.61 0.83 6.47
N ASP A 43 -15.21 -0.41 6.21
CA ASP A 43 -13.84 -0.73 5.81
C ASP A 43 -13.56 -0.29 4.37
N LYS A 44 -14.56 -0.33 3.48
CA LYS A 44 -14.48 0.32 2.16
C LYS A 44 -14.21 1.82 2.29
N PHE A 45 -14.91 2.49 3.21
CA PHE A 45 -14.72 3.92 3.43
C PHE A 45 -13.34 4.24 4.01
N LYS A 46 -12.86 3.45 5.00
CA LYS A 46 -11.50 3.58 5.55
C LYS A 46 -10.43 3.41 4.47
N ALA A 47 -10.56 2.39 3.62
CA ALA A 47 -9.64 2.16 2.51
C ALA A 47 -9.64 3.31 1.51
N TYR A 48 -10.83 3.83 1.16
CA TYR A 48 -10.96 4.99 0.28
C TYR A 48 -10.30 6.25 0.87
N VAL A 49 -10.54 6.57 2.15
CA VAL A 49 -9.93 7.72 2.82
C VAL A 49 -8.40 7.60 2.81
N LEU A 50 -7.86 6.43 3.12
CA LEU A 50 -6.42 6.20 3.11
C LEU A 50 -5.83 6.30 1.69
N CYS A 51 -6.52 5.76 0.69
CA CYS A 51 -6.17 5.93 -0.73
C CYS A 51 -6.04 7.42 -1.10
N GLN A 52 -7.05 8.23 -0.77
CA GLN A 52 -7.02 9.68 -1.04
C GLN A 52 -5.86 10.37 -0.33
N ARG A 53 -5.56 10.00 0.91
CA ARG A 53 -4.41 10.55 1.65
C ARG A 53 -3.09 10.23 0.97
N ILE A 54 -2.90 9.00 0.49
CA ILE A 54 -1.68 8.61 -0.25
C ILE A 54 -1.52 9.45 -1.51
N ILE A 55 -2.59 9.63 -2.30
CA ILE A 55 -2.59 10.44 -3.52
C ILE A 55 -2.26 11.90 -3.22
N GLN A 56 -2.94 12.50 -2.24
CA GLN A 56 -2.81 13.92 -1.91
C GLN A 56 -1.44 14.28 -1.33
N ASN A 57 -0.77 13.34 -0.66
CA ASN A 57 0.54 13.55 -0.06
C ASN A 57 1.68 12.90 -0.88
N ASN A 58 1.42 12.54 -2.13
CA ASN A 58 2.41 11.97 -3.05
C ASN A 58 3.18 10.79 -2.43
N GLY A 59 2.47 9.87 -1.78
CA GLY A 59 3.03 8.67 -1.15
C GLY A 59 3.68 8.84 0.22
N VAL A 60 3.81 10.07 0.74
CA VAL A 60 4.46 10.33 2.04
C VAL A 60 3.42 10.70 3.09
N LEU A 61 3.28 9.92 4.16
CA LEU A 61 2.25 10.15 5.15
C LEU A 61 2.64 9.71 6.56
N GLU A 62 2.05 10.39 7.55
CA GLU A 62 1.97 9.87 8.92
C GLU A 62 0.81 8.88 9.00
N MET A 63 1.12 7.59 9.15
CA MET A 63 0.13 6.52 9.32
C MET A 63 -0.11 6.19 10.79
N THR A 64 -1.33 5.78 11.11
CA THR A 64 -1.60 5.07 12.38
C THR A 64 -1.29 3.58 12.24
N THR A 65 -1.26 2.85 13.36
CA THR A 65 -1.06 1.39 13.37
C THR A 65 -2.20 0.67 12.63
N GLU A 66 -3.42 1.17 12.75
CA GLU A 66 -4.60 0.64 12.06
C GLU A 66 -4.49 0.83 10.55
N GLU A 67 -4.04 2.00 10.10
CA GLU A 67 -3.81 2.29 8.67
C GLU A 67 -2.70 1.42 8.09
N ALA A 68 -1.60 1.27 8.83
CA ALA A 68 -0.52 0.36 8.47
C ALA A 68 -1.01 -1.10 8.36
N THR A 69 -1.87 -1.53 9.29
CA THR A 69 -2.48 -2.87 9.27
C THR A 69 -3.38 -3.06 8.05
N LEU A 70 -4.24 -2.08 7.75
CA LEU A 70 -5.10 -2.11 6.58
C LEU A 70 -4.28 -2.19 5.29
N VAL A 71 -3.23 -1.37 5.13
CA VAL A 71 -2.37 -1.42 3.93
C VAL A 71 -1.75 -2.80 3.77
N LYS A 72 -1.23 -3.41 4.85
CA LYS A 72 -0.65 -4.76 4.79
C LYS A 72 -1.69 -5.81 4.42
N GLU A 73 -2.89 -5.75 4.98
CA GLU A 73 -3.97 -6.67 4.65
C GLU A 73 -4.34 -6.58 3.16
N VAL A 74 -4.67 -5.38 2.69
CA VAL A 74 -5.10 -5.17 1.30
C VAL A 74 -3.98 -5.53 0.31
N CYS A 75 -2.74 -5.11 0.57
CA CYS A 75 -1.62 -5.42 -0.29
C CYS A 75 -1.25 -6.91 -0.26
N GLY A 76 -1.47 -7.60 0.86
CA GLY A 76 -1.26 -9.05 0.97
C GLY A 76 -2.23 -9.85 0.11
N GLU A 77 -3.43 -9.34 -0.14
CA GLU A 77 -4.41 -9.95 -1.06
C GLU A 77 -4.12 -9.64 -2.53
N CYS A 78 -3.56 -8.45 -2.83
CA CYS A 78 -3.44 -7.95 -4.21
C CYS A 78 -2.05 -8.12 -4.85
N LEU A 79 -0.97 -8.12 -4.07
CA LEU A 79 0.40 -8.09 -4.60
C LEU A 79 1.05 -9.48 -4.57
N THR A 80 2.06 -9.67 -5.43
CA THR A 80 2.97 -10.81 -5.33
C THR A 80 3.81 -10.71 -4.05
N ALA A 81 4.41 -11.82 -3.62
CA ALA A 81 5.27 -11.85 -2.43
C ALA A 81 6.38 -10.78 -2.46
N GLY A 82 7.01 -10.55 -3.62
CA GLY A 82 8.05 -9.53 -3.78
C GLY A 82 7.53 -8.09 -3.72
N GLY A 83 6.32 -7.83 -4.22
CA GLY A 83 5.68 -6.52 -4.11
C GLY A 83 5.22 -6.24 -2.68
N TYR A 84 4.50 -7.19 -2.09
CA TYR A 84 4.03 -7.10 -0.70
C TYR A 84 5.19 -6.93 0.29
N GLY A 85 6.27 -7.72 0.15
CA GLY A 85 7.42 -7.63 1.04
C GLY A 85 8.03 -6.23 1.08
N GLN A 86 8.14 -5.57 -0.07
CA GLN A 86 8.65 -4.19 -0.14
C GLN A 86 7.70 -3.17 0.51
N VAL A 87 6.39 -3.36 0.40
CA VAL A 87 5.41 -2.53 1.14
C VAL A 87 5.55 -2.75 2.65
N TYR A 88 5.65 -4.02 3.07
CA TYR A 88 5.79 -4.39 4.47
C TYR A 88 7.05 -3.78 5.10
N GLU A 89 8.19 -3.86 4.43
CA GLU A 89 9.45 -3.27 4.88
C GLU A 89 9.36 -1.74 5.04
N LEU A 90 8.73 -1.04 4.11
CA LEU A 90 8.55 0.41 4.20
C LEU A 90 7.67 0.82 5.38
N ILE A 91 6.68 0.00 5.72
CA ILE A 91 5.79 0.24 6.86
C ILE A 91 6.53 -0.10 8.16
N GLU A 92 7.00 -1.33 8.34
CA GLU A 92 7.59 -1.78 9.61
C GLU A 92 9.00 -1.23 9.88
N GLY A 93 9.60 -0.54 8.91
CA GLY A 93 10.94 0.04 9.04
C GLY A 93 12.09 -0.91 8.67
N GLY A 94 11.79 -2.03 8.01
CA GLY A 94 12.76 -3.01 7.51
C GLY A 94 13.61 -3.71 8.59
N ILE A 95 14.47 -4.64 8.15
CA ILE A 95 15.60 -5.18 8.93
C ILE A 95 16.82 -4.26 8.72
#